data_AF-E9DUB6-F1
#
_entry.id   AF-E9DUB6-F1
#
_cell.length_a   1.000
_cell.length_b   1.000
_cell.length_c   1.000
_cell.angle_alpha   90.00
_cell.angle_beta   90.00
_cell.angle_gamma   90.00
#
_symmetry.space_group_name_H-M   'P 1'
#
loop_
_entity.id
_entity.type
_entity.pdbx_description
1 polymer ?
#
loop_
_entity_poly.entity_id
_entity_poly.type
_entity_poly.pdbx_seq_one_letter_code
_entity_poly.pdbx_strand_id
1 'polypeptide(L)'
;MRGQTDIRSSVIQFYRPLFAAKSAIMKLREVSVGKLWSTLRIEIFQGNDKTAVSADIMYADATYQCETKVYPDLQTIFSISDFSWSGIVLQTNWHLPAPPRPVDLSKLESDTDPGWASYQTAFYPDGFRRGSAYVRAFIPKTWPSEIRYIEQWICPGWDCYPQGSCAFEKTEDKARWTNDMIHFIMDSGLPIQENFFPHEPDKPLPMGSVAATLGFAAAQKKAREEGKQNWRALDSDGSKTMMTQTVHVTLSMSTEIKKKLPQEGVRWLYLWTETKSIINGRMDLQVLLFDETMDLVAVTSHVAQIIPAGQKNQRSKKGPSL
;
A
#
# COMPACT_ATOMS: atom_id res chain seq x y z
N MET A 1 -14.40 -23.98 -0.30
CA MET A 1 -13.67 -23.52 -1.51
C MET A 1 -12.99 -24.72 -2.17
N ARG A 2 -13.08 -24.87 -3.50
CA ARG A 2 -12.43 -25.96 -4.26
C ARG A 2 -11.26 -25.38 -5.05
N GLY A 3 -10.04 -25.34 -4.51
CA GLY A 3 -8.85 -24.91 -5.25
C GLY A 3 -8.73 -23.40 -5.56
N GLN A 4 -9.74 -22.59 -5.25
CA GLN A 4 -9.70 -21.13 -5.36
C GLN A 4 -8.71 -20.54 -4.35
N THR A 5 -7.51 -20.19 -4.81
CA THR A 5 -6.43 -19.66 -3.98
C THR A 5 -6.08 -18.23 -4.32
N ASP A 6 -6.47 -17.73 -5.49
CA ASP A 6 -6.08 -16.41 -5.96
C ASP A 6 -7.13 -15.36 -5.60
N ILE A 7 -6.67 -14.30 -4.93
CA ILE A 7 -7.50 -13.13 -4.65
C ILE A 7 -7.63 -12.33 -5.94
N ARG A 8 -8.86 -12.18 -6.43
CA ARG A 8 -9.15 -11.41 -7.64
C ARG A 8 -9.48 -9.95 -7.35
N SER A 9 -10.21 -9.71 -6.27
CA SER A 9 -10.59 -8.38 -5.82
C SER A 9 -10.99 -8.37 -4.35
N SER A 10 -11.02 -7.17 -3.78
CA SER A 10 -11.58 -6.95 -2.45
C SER A 10 -12.30 -5.60 -2.34
N VAL A 11 -13.24 -5.54 -1.41
CA VAL A 11 -13.86 -4.30 -0.93
C VAL A 11 -13.73 -4.27 0.59
N ILE A 12 -13.04 -3.26 1.10
CA ILE A 12 -12.73 -3.10 2.52
C ILE A 12 -13.37 -1.82 3.03
N GLN A 13 -14.00 -1.89 4.22
CA GLN A 13 -14.56 -0.74 4.93
C GLN A 13 -13.93 -0.63 6.32
N PHE A 14 -13.51 0.57 6.68
CA PHE A 14 -12.91 0.91 7.97
C PHE A 14 -13.89 1.77 8.76
N TYR A 15 -14.42 1.21 9.85
CA TYR A 15 -15.39 1.90 10.70
C TYR A 15 -14.75 2.56 11.91
N ARG A 16 -13.64 2.00 12.40
CA ARG A 16 -12.99 2.39 13.67
C ARG A 16 -11.47 2.17 13.61
N PRO A 17 -10.68 2.98 14.33
CA PRO A 17 -9.25 2.77 14.42
C PRO A 17 -8.93 1.46 15.16
N LEU A 18 -7.92 0.75 14.65
CA LEU A 18 -7.29 -0.37 15.34
C LEU A 18 -5.99 0.10 16.00
N PHE A 19 -5.76 -0.34 17.22
CA PHE A 19 -4.57 -0.01 18.02
C PHE A 19 -3.62 -1.21 18.03
N ALA A 20 -2.40 -1.02 17.54
CA ALA A 20 -1.41 -2.09 17.37
C ALA A 20 -1.03 -2.80 18.69
N ALA A 21 -1.13 -2.11 19.83
CA ALA A 21 -0.84 -2.67 21.15
C ALA A 21 -1.94 -3.61 21.70
N LYS A 22 -3.04 -3.84 20.94
CA LYS A 22 -4.18 -4.66 21.38
C LYS A 22 -4.48 -5.77 20.39
N SER A 23 -4.78 -6.95 20.90
CA SER A 23 -5.27 -8.07 20.08
C SER A 23 -6.58 -7.73 19.39
N ALA A 24 -6.75 -8.20 18.17
CA ALA A 24 -8.00 -8.13 17.41
C ALA A 24 -8.51 -9.55 17.13
N ILE A 25 -9.83 -9.70 17.03
CA ILE A 25 -10.47 -10.95 16.64
C ILE A 25 -10.94 -10.80 15.20
N MET A 26 -10.56 -11.74 14.34
CA MET A 26 -11.02 -11.81 12.96
C MET A 26 -12.05 -12.94 12.84
N LYS A 27 -13.25 -12.63 12.34
CA LYS A 27 -14.28 -13.61 12.01
C LYS A 27 -14.39 -13.73 10.50
N LEU A 28 -14.24 -14.94 10.01
CA LEU A 28 -14.42 -15.29 8.60
C LEU A 28 -15.83 -15.87 8.41
N ARG A 29 -16.51 -15.44 7.36
CA ARG A 29 -17.81 -15.96 6.95
C ARG A 29 -17.81 -16.22 5.45
N GLU A 30 -18.33 -17.37 5.04
CA GLU A 30 -18.62 -17.61 3.63
C GLU A 30 -19.85 -16.79 3.21
N VAL A 31 -19.71 -15.96 2.18
CA VAL A 31 -20.82 -15.20 1.60
C VAL A 31 -21.47 -16.00 0.48
N SER A 32 -20.64 -16.51 -0.41
CA SER A 32 -21.04 -17.36 -1.53
C SER A 32 -19.87 -18.25 -1.89
N VAL A 33 -20.11 -19.54 -2.04
CA VAL A 33 -19.11 -20.49 -2.52
C VAL A 33 -19.58 -21.05 -3.85
N GLY A 34 -19.00 -20.52 -4.92
CA GLY A 34 -19.27 -20.94 -6.29
C GLY A 34 -18.17 -21.86 -6.81
N LYS A 35 -18.40 -22.42 -7.99
CA LYS A 35 -17.40 -23.24 -8.69
C LYS A 35 -16.26 -22.37 -9.25
N LEU A 36 -16.61 -21.26 -9.90
CA LEU A 36 -15.64 -20.35 -10.52
C LEU A 36 -15.06 -19.33 -9.54
N TRP A 37 -15.89 -18.80 -8.64
CA TRP A 37 -15.46 -17.86 -7.62
C TRP A 37 -16.19 -18.09 -6.30
N SER A 38 -15.53 -17.68 -5.22
CA SER A 38 -16.09 -17.62 -3.88
C SER A 38 -15.87 -16.23 -3.30
N THR A 39 -16.84 -15.75 -2.54
CA THR A 39 -16.72 -14.52 -1.78
C THR A 39 -16.71 -14.87 -0.30
N LEU A 40 -15.67 -14.43 0.39
CA LEU A 40 -15.55 -14.49 1.83
C LEU A 40 -15.70 -13.11 2.43
N ARG A 41 -16.37 -13.03 3.58
CA ARG A 41 -16.41 -11.83 4.41
C ARG A 41 -15.51 -12.02 5.61
N ILE A 42 -14.63 -11.07 5.86
CA ILE A 42 -13.82 -10.96 7.08
C ILE A 42 -14.33 -9.77 7.87
N GLU A 43 -14.57 -9.96 9.16
CA GLU A 43 -14.90 -8.89 10.10
C GLU A 43 -13.88 -8.87 11.23
N ILE A 44 -13.33 -7.70 11.52
CA ILE A 44 -12.32 -7.51 12.56
C ILE A 44 -12.95 -6.76 13.74
N PHE A 45 -12.72 -7.23 14.95
CA PHE A 45 -13.22 -6.67 16.21
C PHE A 45 -12.05 -6.36 17.15
N GLN A 46 -12.09 -5.24 17.87
CA GLN A 46 -11.06 -4.91 18.86
C GLN A 46 -11.65 -4.22 20.09
N GLY A 47 -11.62 -4.92 21.23
CA GLY A 47 -12.00 -4.41 22.56
C GLY A 47 -13.49 -4.27 22.84
N ASN A 48 -14.37 -4.45 21.85
CA ASN A 48 -15.82 -4.56 22.00
C ASN A 48 -16.40 -5.41 20.85
N ASP A 49 -17.71 -5.67 20.89
CA ASP A 49 -18.40 -6.47 19.86
C ASP A 49 -18.75 -5.68 18.59
N LYS A 50 -18.25 -4.44 18.43
CA LYS A 50 -18.52 -3.64 17.24
C LYS A 50 -17.43 -3.87 16.19
N THR A 51 -17.83 -4.15 14.96
CA THR A 51 -16.93 -4.37 13.82
C THR A 51 -16.04 -3.14 13.57
N ALA A 52 -14.73 -3.27 13.68
CA ALA A 52 -13.77 -2.22 13.36
C ALA A 52 -13.52 -2.12 11.85
N VAL A 53 -13.41 -3.27 11.19
CA VAL A 53 -13.15 -3.39 9.74
C VAL A 53 -13.99 -4.53 9.19
N SER A 54 -14.53 -4.38 7.99
CA SER A 54 -15.09 -5.49 7.21
C SER A 54 -14.47 -5.54 5.83
N ALA A 55 -14.17 -6.73 5.33
CA ALA A 55 -13.67 -6.94 3.98
C ALA A 55 -14.47 -8.05 3.30
N ASP A 56 -14.95 -7.80 2.09
CA ASP A 56 -15.38 -8.86 1.17
C ASP A 56 -14.25 -9.15 0.20
N ILE A 57 -13.77 -10.39 0.20
CA ILE A 57 -12.65 -10.85 -0.63
C ILE A 57 -13.18 -11.88 -1.60
N MET A 58 -13.00 -11.61 -2.89
CA MET A 58 -13.35 -12.54 -3.95
C MET A 58 -12.12 -13.39 -4.27
N TYR A 59 -12.23 -14.66 -3.93
CA TYR A 59 -11.33 -15.70 -4.38
C TYR A 59 -11.86 -16.30 -5.65
N ALA A 60 -10.98 -16.66 -6.55
CA ALA A 60 -11.40 -17.22 -7.81
C ALA A 60 -10.47 -18.36 -8.22
N ASP A 61 -10.99 -19.25 -9.05
CA ASP A 61 -10.36 -20.54 -9.31
C ASP A 61 -9.24 -20.35 -10.34
N ALA A 62 -8.08 -20.92 -10.06
CA ALA A 62 -6.95 -20.95 -10.97
C ALA A 62 -7.01 -22.15 -11.95
N THR A 63 -8.03 -23.01 -11.87
CA THR A 63 -8.03 -24.31 -12.55
C THR A 63 -9.40 -24.80 -13.03
N TYR A 64 -10.48 -24.08 -12.75
CA TYR A 64 -11.82 -24.58 -13.05
C TYR A 64 -12.13 -24.55 -14.55
N GLN A 65 -12.28 -25.73 -15.15
CA GLN A 65 -12.82 -25.91 -16.49
C GLN A 65 -14.36 -25.93 -16.42
N CYS A 66 -15.01 -24.93 -17.02
CA CYS A 66 -16.46 -24.95 -17.20
C CYS A 66 -16.82 -25.74 -18.46
N GLU A 67 -17.36 -26.95 -18.29
CA GLU A 67 -18.08 -27.65 -19.37
C GLU A 67 -19.47 -27.02 -19.53
N THR A 68 -19.57 -25.96 -20.32
CA THR A 68 -20.87 -25.47 -20.81
C THR A 68 -21.23 -26.22 -22.10
N LYS A 69 -22.21 -27.13 -22.04
CA LYS A 69 -22.87 -27.66 -23.25
C LYS A 69 -23.71 -26.56 -23.89
N VAL A 70 -23.11 -25.74 -24.73
CA VAL A 70 -23.83 -24.81 -25.61
C VAL A 70 -23.45 -25.17 -27.05
N TYR A 71 -24.38 -25.86 -27.71
CA TYR A 71 -24.25 -26.49 -29.03
C TYR A 71 -23.16 -27.60 -29.10
N PRO A 72 -23.32 -28.63 -29.95
CA PRO A 72 -22.40 -29.78 -30.00
C PRO A 72 -20.95 -29.43 -30.40
N ASP A 73 -20.71 -28.23 -30.93
CA ASP A 73 -19.48 -27.92 -31.67
C ASP A 73 -18.67 -26.72 -31.11
N LEU A 74 -19.06 -26.15 -29.96
CA LEU A 74 -18.35 -25.02 -29.33
C LEU A 74 -18.18 -25.24 -27.82
N GLN A 75 -17.07 -25.86 -27.42
CA GLN A 75 -16.62 -25.81 -26.03
C GLN A 75 -16.08 -24.39 -25.73
N THR A 76 -16.83 -23.60 -24.96
CA THR A 76 -16.34 -22.33 -24.40
C THR A 76 -15.98 -22.53 -22.94
N ILE A 77 -14.71 -22.33 -22.60
CA ILE A 77 -14.21 -22.37 -21.22
C ILE A 77 -14.26 -20.93 -20.68
N PHE A 78 -15.07 -20.71 -19.65
CA PHE A 78 -15.08 -19.45 -18.90
C PHE A 78 -14.28 -19.63 -17.61
N SER A 79 -13.09 -19.03 -17.54
CA SER A 79 -12.32 -18.87 -16.30
C SER A 79 -12.05 -17.37 -16.09
N ILE A 80 -12.38 -16.85 -14.92
CA ILE A 80 -12.40 -15.39 -14.64
C ILE A 80 -11.09 -14.90 -14.01
N SER A 81 -10.18 -15.81 -13.67
CA SER A 81 -9.17 -15.51 -12.65
C SER A 81 -7.96 -16.44 -12.59
N ASP A 82 -7.87 -17.44 -13.45
CA ASP A 82 -6.59 -18.12 -13.61
C ASP A 82 -5.66 -17.20 -14.40
N PHE A 83 -4.74 -16.53 -13.71
CA PHE A 83 -3.71 -15.71 -14.35
C PHE A 83 -2.77 -16.54 -15.25
N SER A 84 -2.83 -17.87 -15.18
CA SER A 84 -2.09 -18.78 -16.07
C SER A 84 -2.90 -19.25 -17.29
N TRP A 85 -4.19 -18.89 -17.43
CA TRP A 85 -5.02 -19.24 -18.58
C TRP A 85 -5.05 -18.15 -19.66
N SER A 86 -5.19 -18.55 -20.92
CA SER A 86 -5.31 -17.64 -22.06
C SER A 86 -6.71 -17.02 -22.15
N GLY A 87 -6.98 -16.06 -21.27
CA GLY A 87 -8.10 -15.13 -21.42
C GLY A 87 -7.90 -14.16 -22.59
N ILE A 88 -8.92 -13.34 -22.88
CA ILE A 88 -8.77 -12.28 -23.88
C ILE A 88 -7.85 -11.20 -23.31
N VAL A 89 -6.74 -10.95 -24.00
CA VAL A 89 -5.84 -9.82 -23.72
C VAL A 89 -6.11 -8.76 -24.78
N LEU A 90 -6.66 -7.62 -24.35
CA LEU A 90 -6.87 -6.46 -25.22
C LEU A 90 -5.91 -5.35 -24.83
N GLN A 91 -5.17 -4.83 -25.81
CA GLN A 91 -4.37 -3.63 -25.62
C GLN A 91 -5.30 -2.41 -25.66
N THR A 92 -5.47 -1.77 -24.51
CA THR A 92 -6.34 -0.59 -24.38
C THR A 92 -5.65 0.69 -24.84
N ASN A 93 -4.34 0.63 -25.13
CA ASN A 93 -3.46 1.78 -25.34
C ASN A 93 -3.47 2.78 -24.16
N TRP A 94 -3.93 2.35 -22.99
CA TRP A 94 -3.88 3.17 -21.79
C TRP A 94 -2.43 3.29 -21.31
N HIS A 95 -2.05 4.49 -20.88
CA HIS A 95 -0.74 4.76 -20.32
C HIS A 95 -0.86 5.78 -19.18
N LEU A 96 0.18 5.84 -18.33
CA LEU A 96 0.27 6.87 -17.30
C LEU A 96 0.28 8.27 -17.91
N PRO A 97 -0.29 9.28 -17.22
CA PRO A 97 -0.30 10.66 -17.72
C PRO A 97 1.10 11.25 -17.97
N ALA A 98 2.11 10.76 -17.26
CA ALA A 98 3.50 11.03 -17.53
C ALA A 98 4.29 9.70 -17.55
N PRO A 99 5.33 9.58 -18.40
CA PRO A 99 6.16 8.39 -18.40
C PRO A 99 6.88 8.22 -17.05
N PRO A 100 7.02 6.99 -16.54
CA PRO A 100 7.82 6.70 -15.35
C PRO A 100 9.24 7.25 -15.51
N ARG A 101 9.81 7.80 -14.43
CA ARG A 101 11.19 8.32 -14.49
C ARG A 101 12.19 7.16 -14.67
N PRO A 102 13.25 7.35 -15.46
CA PRO A 102 14.30 6.34 -15.61
C PRO A 102 14.88 5.92 -14.26
N VAL A 103 15.20 4.64 -14.14
CA VAL A 103 15.72 4.05 -12.90
C VAL A 103 16.68 2.92 -13.22
N ASP A 104 17.70 2.77 -12.38
CA ASP A 104 18.51 1.56 -12.32
C ASP A 104 18.22 0.86 -10.98
N LEU A 105 17.38 -0.19 -11.02
CA LEU A 105 16.94 -0.90 -9.80
C LEU A 105 18.12 -1.46 -8.99
N SER A 106 19.23 -1.80 -9.64
CA SER A 106 20.44 -2.26 -8.95
C SER A 106 21.11 -1.16 -8.12
N LYS A 107 20.94 0.10 -8.53
CA LYS A 107 21.46 1.29 -7.83
C LYS A 107 20.51 1.82 -6.78
N LEU A 108 19.22 1.50 -6.83
CA LEU A 108 18.30 1.80 -5.73
C LEU A 108 18.73 1.09 -4.45
N GLU A 109 19.06 -0.20 -4.54
CA GLU A 109 19.39 -0.99 -3.34
C GLU A 109 20.59 -0.41 -2.58
N SER A 110 21.62 0.00 -3.32
CA SER A 110 22.83 0.64 -2.84
C SER A 110 22.71 2.15 -2.59
N ASP A 111 21.55 2.76 -2.85
CA ASP A 111 21.29 4.20 -2.73
C ASP A 111 22.28 5.08 -3.53
N THR A 112 22.73 4.55 -4.68
CA THR A 112 23.68 5.18 -5.61
C THR A 112 23.03 5.73 -6.86
N ASP A 113 21.72 5.50 -7.05
CA ASP A 113 21.00 6.03 -8.20
C ASP A 113 20.98 7.58 -8.16
N PRO A 114 21.29 8.26 -9.29
CA PRO A 114 21.35 9.71 -9.33
C PRO A 114 19.97 10.37 -9.23
N GLY A 115 18.91 9.74 -9.73
CA GLY A 115 17.55 10.28 -9.81
C GLY A 115 16.66 9.98 -8.61
N TRP A 116 16.98 8.95 -7.83
CA TRP A 116 16.11 8.44 -6.77
C TRP A 116 16.75 8.51 -5.38
N ALA A 117 15.96 8.86 -4.37
CA ALA A 117 16.37 8.97 -2.97
C ALA A 117 15.67 7.91 -2.12
N SER A 118 16.43 7.22 -1.27
CA SER A 118 15.90 6.18 -0.39
C SER A 118 15.44 6.73 0.97
N TYR A 119 14.20 6.45 1.33
CA TYR A 119 13.63 6.70 2.66
C TYR A 119 13.02 5.43 3.25
N GLN A 120 13.32 5.18 4.53
CA GLN A 120 12.77 4.05 5.27
C GLN A 120 12.50 4.40 6.73
N THR A 121 11.23 4.56 7.08
CA THR A 121 10.78 4.87 8.43
C THR A 121 11.32 3.87 9.46
N ALA A 122 11.84 4.31 10.61
CA ALA A 122 12.29 3.39 11.66
C ALA A 122 11.13 2.59 12.29
N PHE A 123 11.39 1.35 12.70
CA PHE A 123 10.38 0.51 13.34
C PHE A 123 10.31 0.80 14.83
N TYR A 124 9.11 1.13 15.31
CA TYR A 124 8.82 1.22 16.73
C TYR A 124 7.52 0.43 17.00
N PRO A 125 7.48 -0.45 18.01
CA PRO A 125 6.30 -1.28 18.29
C PRO A 125 4.99 -0.47 18.46
N ASP A 126 5.11 0.70 19.10
CA ASP A 126 4.02 1.66 19.34
C ASP A 126 4.14 2.93 18.48
N GLY A 127 4.99 2.90 17.45
CA GLY A 127 5.24 4.05 16.58
C GLY A 127 4.03 4.41 15.73
N PHE A 128 3.79 5.71 15.58
CA PHE A 128 2.70 6.22 14.73
C PHE A 128 2.78 5.71 13.28
N ARG A 129 3.98 5.59 12.72
CA ARG A 129 4.23 5.13 11.34
C ARG A 129 4.75 3.69 11.28
N ARG A 130 4.38 2.84 12.24
CA ARG A 130 4.82 1.43 12.30
C ARG A 130 4.58 0.66 11.01
N GLY A 131 3.43 0.85 10.36
CA GLY A 131 3.11 0.20 9.08
C GLY A 131 4.14 0.55 7.98
N SER A 132 4.48 1.83 7.85
CA SER A 132 5.46 2.31 6.87
C SER A 132 6.87 1.77 7.09
N ALA A 133 7.21 1.29 8.29
CA ALA A 133 8.52 0.71 8.56
C ALA A 133 8.78 -0.62 7.84
N TYR A 134 7.72 -1.29 7.35
CA TYR A 134 7.81 -2.50 6.53
C TYR A 134 8.03 -2.21 5.05
N VAL A 135 8.13 -0.94 4.65
CA VAL A 135 8.35 -0.51 3.27
C VAL A 135 9.59 0.37 3.21
N ARG A 136 10.51 0.05 2.30
CA ARG A 136 11.56 0.99 1.88
C ARG A 136 11.09 1.65 0.60
N ALA A 137 10.93 2.97 0.65
CA ALA A 137 10.46 3.76 -0.46
C ALA A 137 11.63 4.47 -1.15
N PHE A 138 11.55 4.58 -2.46
CA PHE A 138 12.45 5.33 -3.29
C PHE A 138 11.62 6.37 -4.04
N ILE A 139 11.95 7.64 -3.82
CA ILE A 139 11.26 8.77 -4.43
C ILE A 139 12.20 9.55 -5.35
N PRO A 140 11.70 10.09 -6.46
CA PRO A 140 12.50 10.94 -7.33
C PRO A 140 13.03 12.16 -6.58
N LYS A 141 14.26 12.58 -6.86
CA LYS A 141 14.90 13.75 -6.25
C LYS A 141 14.37 15.07 -6.82
N THR A 142 13.90 15.03 -8.06
CA THR A 142 13.43 16.20 -8.79
C THR A 142 11.92 16.11 -9.01
N TRP A 143 11.22 17.18 -8.66
CA TRP A 143 9.77 17.28 -8.78
C TRP A 143 9.37 18.61 -9.43
N PRO A 144 8.29 18.63 -10.22
CA PRO A 144 7.66 19.89 -10.61
C PRO A 144 7.17 20.64 -9.38
N SER A 145 7.04 21.97 -9.51
CA SER A 145 6.46 22.82 -8.44
C SER A 145 5.03 22.42 -8.09
N GLU A 146 4.26 21.99 -9.09
CA GLU A 146 2.92 21.43 -8.92
C GLU A 146 2.98 19.90 -8.92
N ILE A 147 2.80 19.28 -7.76
CA ILE A 147 2.71 17.83 -7.62
C ILE A 147 1.27 17.39 -7.94
N ARG A 148 1.09 16.53 -8.94
CA ARG A 148 -0.24 16.00 -9.35
C ARG A 148 -0.42 14.51 -9.07
N TYR A 149 0.69 13.83 -8.86
CA TYR A 149 0.77 12.40 -8.56
C TYR A 149 2.03 12.16 -7.72
N ILE A 150 2.10 11.02 -7.06
CA ILE A 150 3.33 10.50 -6.46
C ILE A 150 3.70 9.21 -7.20
N GLU A 151 4.97 9.11 -7.59
CA GLU A 151 5.58 7.86 -8.01
C GLU A 151 6.59 7.37 -6.98
N GLN A 152 6.62 6.07 -6.77
CA GLN A 152 7.54 5.42 -5.84
C GLN A 152 7.95 4.06 -6.35
N TRP A 153 9.26 3.77 -6.34
CA TRP A 153 9.69 2.38 -6.24
C TRP A 153 9.66 1.95 -4.78
N ILE A 154 9.25 0.72 -4.53
CA ILE A 154 9.21 0.13 -3.19
C ILE A 154 9.83 -1.25 -3.16
N CYS A 155 10.48 -1.56 -2.06
CA CYS A 155 10.84 -2.93 -1.68
C CYS A 155 10.49 -3.20 -0.22
N PRO A 156 10.40 -4.48 0.19
CA PRO A 156 10.19 -4.83 1.59
C PRO A 156 11.23 -4.20 2.51
N GLY A 157 10.78 -3.72 3.67
CA GLY A 157 11.60 -3.03 4.66
C GLY A 157 11.99 -3.90 5.87
N TRP A 158 11.65 -5.19 5.87
CA TRP A 158 11.90 -6.09 7.00
C TRP A 158 13.17 -6.94 6.90
N ASP A 159 13.96 -6.79 5.85
CA ASP A 159 15.25 -7.47 5.66
C ASP A 159 16.45 -6.52 5.76
N CYS A 160 16.32 -5.43 6.53
CA CYS A 160 17.39 -4.46 6.73
C CYS A 160 17.69 -4.20 8.23
N TYR A 161 18.95 -4.07 8.58
CA TYR A 161 19.38 -3.60 9.90
C TYR A 161 19.07 -2.11 10.12
N PRO A 162 18.95 -1.62 11.36
CA PRO A 162 19.07 -2.33 12.64
C PRO A 162 17.75 -2.86 13.23
N GLN A 163 16.62 -2.65 12.56
CA GLN A 163 15.28 -2.97 13.09
C GLN A 163 14.39 -3.76 12.11
N GLY A 164 15.01 -4.44 11.14
CA GLY A 164 14.34 -5.44 10.31
C GLY A 164 14.12 -6.74 11.07
N SER A 165 13.19 -7.55 10.57
CA SER A 165 12.88 -8.88 11.10
C SER A 165 13.94 -9.93 10.75
N CYS A 166 14.79 -9.68 9.75
CA CYS A 166 15.80 -10.63 9.31
C CYS A 166 17.17 -9.97 9.06
N ALA A 167 18.22 -10.68 9.50
CA ALA A 167 19.59 -10.50 9.04
C ALA A 167 19.70 -11.07 7.64
N PHE A 168 19.84 -10.23 6.62
CA PHE A 168 20.07 -10.70 5.27
C PHE A 168 21.53 -11.18 5.13
N GLU A 169 21.74 -12.50 4.97
CA GLU A 169 23.08 -13.10 4.81
C GLU A 169 23.37 -13.46 3.34
N LYS A 170 22.38 -13.95 2.59
CA LYS A 170 22.50 -14.36 1.18
C LYS A 170 21.37 -13.82 0.33
N THR A 171 21.58 -13.53 -0.96
CA THR A 171 20.59 -13.01 -1.93
C THR A 171 19.22 -13.69 -1.90
N GLU A 172 19.17 -14.99 -1.64
CA GLU A 172 17.91 -15.73 -1.50
C GLU A 172 17.06 -15.27 -0.30
N ASP A 173 17.70 -14.75 0.76
CA ASP A 173 17.06 -14.31 2.01
C ASP A 173 16.40 -12.93 1.88
N LYS A 174 16.53 -12.24 0.72
CA LYS A 174 15.89 -10.93 0.54
C LYS A 174 14.39 -11.09 0.66
N ALA A 175 13.80 -10.20 1.44
CA ALA A 175 12.37 -10.11 1.55
C ALA A 175 11.72 -9.78 0.19
N ARG A 176 10.59 -10.40 -0.07
CA ARG A 176 9.84 -10.28 -1.33
C ARG A 176 8.38 -9.97 -1.06
N TRP A 177 7.79 -9.20 -1.97
CA TRP A 177 6.37 -8.97 -2.04
C TRP A 177 5.68 -10.19 -2.65
N THR A 178 4.65 -10.68 -1.97
CA THR A 178 3.79 -11.78 -2.44
C THR A 178 2.37 -11.28 -2.72
N ASN A 179 1.56 -12.10 -3.39
CA ASN A 179 0.16 -11.75 -3.73
C ASN A 179 -0.67 -11.36 -2.50
N ASP A 180 -0.47 -12.03 -1.35
CA ASP A 180 -1.20 -11.76 -0.10
C ASP A 180 -0.91 -10.36 0.48
N MET A 181 0.20 -9.75 0.07
CA MET A 181 0.65 -8.44 0.56
C MET A 181 0.16 -7.28 -0.30
N ILE A 182 -0.47 -7.53 -1.46
CA ILE A 182 -0.89 -6.48 -2.39
C ILE A 182 -1.75 -5.42 -1.68
N HIS A 183 -2.74 -5.82 -0.88
CA HIS A 183 -3.61 -4.86 -0.18
C HIS A 183 -2.85 -3.98 0.83
N PHE A 184 -1.82 -4.51 1.49
CA PHE A 184 -0.96 -3.74 2.37
C PHE A 184 -0.13 -2.72 1.57
N ILE A 185 0.42 -3.15 0.44
CA ILE A 185 1.21 -2.31 -0.47
C ILE A 185 0.36 -1.15 -1.02
N MET A 186 -0.88 -1.43 -1.42
CA MET A 186 -1.80 -0.41 -1.95
C MET A 186 -2.14 0.69 -0.94
N ASP A 187 -2.03 0.43 0.36
CA ASP A 187 -2.26 1.41 1.44
C ASP A 187 -0.94 1.96 2.04
N SER A 188 0.20 1.68 1.41
CA SER A 188 1.53 2.05 1.92
C SER A 188 2.21 3.21 1.16
N GLY A 189 1.52 3.81 0.18
CA GLY A 189 2.02 4.97 -0.56
C GLY A 189 2.26 6.19 0.35
N LEU A 190 3.09 7.13 -0.12
CA LEU A 190 3.23 8.42 0.54
C LEU A 190 1.90 9.18 0.48
N PRO A 191 1.54 9.92 1.54
CA PRO A 191 0.28 10.64 1.62
C PRO A 191 0.27 11.83 0.64
N ILE A 192 -0.30 11.63 -0.55
CA ILE A 192 -0.30 12.66 -1.61
C ILE A 192 -0.88 14.00 -1.18
N GLN A 193 -1.87 14.00 -0.29
CA GLN A 193 -2.54 15.23 0.13
C GLN A 193 -1.63 16.20 0.87
N GLU A 194 -0.54 15.71 1.46
CA GLU A 194 0.42 16.54 2.18
C GLU A 194 1.14 17.54 1.26
N ASN A 195 1.08 17.34 -0.06
CA ASN A 195 1.67 18.23 -1.05
C ASN A 195 0.73 19.37 -1.49
N PHE A 196 -0.55 19.35 -1.08
CA PHE A 196 -1.52 20.41 -1.43
C PHE A 196 -1.78 21.40 -0.29
N PHE A 197 -1.30 21.10 0.93
CA PHE A 197 -1.44 22.06 2.02
C PHE A 197 -0.58 23.30 1.73
N PRO A 198 -1.15 24.51 1.90
CA PRO A 198 -0.36 25.73 1.86
C PRO A 198 0.78 25.66 2.88
N HIS A 199 1.95 26.13 2.47
CA HIS A 199 3.14 26.12 3.31
C HIS A 199 3.70 27.53 3.45
N GLU A 200 3.85 27.98 4.69
CA GLU A 200 4.55 29.21 5.03
C GLU A 200 6.06 28.92 5.13
N PRO A 201 6.94 29.75 4.54
CA PRO A 201 8.39 29.50 4.51
C PRO A 201 9.06 29.26 5.88
N ASP A 202 8.52 29.85 6.95
CA ASP A 202 9.10 29.75 8.30
C ASP A 202 8.52 28.59 9.13
N LYS A 203 7.63 27.78 8.55
CA LYS A 203 7.05 26.62 9.23
C LYS A 203 7.76 25.33 8.81
N PRO A 204 7.65 24.25 9.60
CA PRO A 204 8.07 22.93 9.13
C PRO A 204 7.25 22.49 7.91
N LEU A 205 7.90 21.77 6.98
CA LEU A 205 7.21 21.15 5.84
C LEU A 205 6.14 20.17 6.34
N PRO A 206 5.01 20.00 5.62
CA PRO A 206 4.04 18.96 5.92
C PRO A 206 4.75 17.59 5.95
N MET A 207 4.62 16.88 7.07
CA MET A 207 5.49 15.74 7.42
C MET A 207 5.44 14.62 6.37
N GLY A 208 4.31 14.40 5.71
CA GLY A 208 4.19 13.37 4.69
C GLY A 208 4.44 13.85 3.25
N SER A 209 4.77 15.13 3.06
CA SER A 209 5.03 15.69 1.72
C SER A 209 6.29 15.08 1.10
N VAL A 210 6.37 15.15 -0.23
CA VAL A 210 7.56 14.75 -0.99
C VAL A 210 8.79 15.54 -0.53
N ALA A 211 8.64 16.85 -0.32
CA ALA A 211 9.74 17.72 0.12
C ALA A 211 10.28 17.32 1.49
N ALA A 212 9.40 17.07 2.47
CA ALA A 212 9.82 16.59 3.80
C ALA A 212 10.49 15.22 3.69
N THR A 213 9.93 14.31 2.90
CA THR A 213 10.46 12.96 2.70
C THR A 213 11.85 12.98 2.05
N LEU A 214 12.13 13.89 1.12
CA LEU A 214 13.47 14.08 0.56
C LEU A 214 14.47 14.58 1.60
N GLY A 215 14.05 15.48 2.50
CA GLY A 215 14.86 15.90 3.64
C GLY A 215 15.20 14.73 4.57
N PHE A 216 14.22 13.86 4.86
CA PHE A 216 14.43 12.65 5.65
C PHE A 216 15.36 11.66 4.95
N ALA A 217 15.17 11.43 3.65
CA ALA A 217 16.03 10.56 2.84
C ALA A 217 17.50 11.03 2.87
N ALA A 218 17.72 12.34 2.72
CA ALA A 218 19.06 12.93 2.81
C ALA A 218 19.69 12.75 4.20
N ALA A 219 18.92 12.94 5.27
CA ALA A 219 19.39 12.71 6.64
C ALA A 219 19.74 11.23 6.89
N GLN A 220 18.92 10.29 6.40
CA GLN A 220 19.21 8.86 6.51
C GLN A 220 20.45 8.47 5.68
N LYS A 221 20.61 9.04 4.49
CA LYS A 221 21.79 8.81 3.65
C LYS A 221 23.07 9.27 4.34
N LYS A 222 23.08 10.50 4.86
CA LYS A 222 24.19 11.03 5.66
C LYS A 222 24.50 10.13 6.86
N ALA A 223 23.48 9.67 7.58
CA ALA A 223 23.67 8.78 8.72
C ALA A 223 24.30 7.43 8.33
N ARG A 224 23.93 6.86 7.16
CA ARG A 224 24.58 5.66 6.61
C ARG A 224 26.05 5.91 6.25
N GLU A 225 26.35 7.02 5.59
CA GLU A 225 27.72 7.42 5.21
C GLU A 225 28.62 7.67 6.42
N GLU A 226 28.06 8.17 7.53
CA GLU A 226 28.74 8.33 8.81
C GLU A 226 28.87 7.01 9.60
N GLY A 227 28.35 5.89 9.10
CA GLY A 227 28.42 4.58 9.76
C GLY A 227 27.52 4.43 10.99
N LYS A 228 26.48 5.27 11.13
CA LYS A 228 25.56 5.19 12.28
C LYS A 228 24.73 3.91 12.21
N GLN A 229 24.81 3.08 13.25
CA GLN A 229 24.04 1.84 13.34
C GLN A 229 22.52 2.08 13.28
N ASN A 230 22.04 3.20 13.84
CA ASN A 230 20.63 3.59 13.90
C ASN A 230 20.20 4.56 12.79
N TRP A 231 20.78 4.46 11.59
CA TRP A 231 20.57 5.39 10.48
C TRP A 231 19.09 5.62 10.06
N ARG A 232 18.17 4.69 10.36
CA ARG A 232 16.72 4.85 10.10
C ARG A 232 16.06 5.84 11.06
N ALA A 233 16.57 5.94 12.29
CA ALA A 233 15.94 6.69 13.36
C ALA A 233 16.13 8.20 13.15
N LEU A 234 15.03 8.90 12.89
CA LEU A 234 14.97 10.34 12.81
C LEU A 234 13.98 10.87 13.85
N ASP A 235 14.32 11.96 14.51
CA ASP A 235 13.40 12.61 15.46
C ASP A 235 12.33 13.46 14.75
N SER A 236 12.55 13.81 13.49
CA SER A 236 11.71 14.76 12.73
C SER A 236 10.72 14.12 11.76
N ASP A 237 10.75 12.80 11.55
CA ASP A 237 9.97 12.11 10.51
C ASP A 237 8.60 11.60 10.98
N GLY A 238 8.25 11.88 12.24
CA GLY A 238 6.99 11.46 12.87
C GLY A 238 6.85 9.95 13.06
N SER A 239 7.96 9.18 12.99
CA SER A 239 7.93 7.72 13.11
C SER A 239 7.47 7.24 14.50
N LYS A 240 8.01 7.83 15.58
CA LYS A 240 7.62 7.54 16.97
C LYS A 240 6.29 8.20 17.33
N THR A 241 6.22 9.52 17.21
CA THR A 241 5.06 10.32 17.62
C THR A 241 4.46 11.06 16.43
N MET A 242 3.16 11.26 16.46
CA MET A 242 2.44 11.98 15.41
C MET A 242 2.83 13.47 15.45
N MET A 243 3.51 13.94 14.40
CA MET A 243 3.99 15.32 14.25
C MET A 243 3.29 16.05 13.09
N THR A 244 1.98 15.86 12.97
CA THR A 244 1.17 16.52 11.92
C THR A 244 -0.10 17.12 12.53
N GLN A 245 -0.60 18.19 11.90
CA GLN A 245 -1.85 18.85 12.28
C GLN A 245 -3.08 18.11 11.76
N THR A 246 -2.94 17.39 10.64
CA THR A 246 -4.01 16.67 9.97
C THR A 246 -3.58 15.28 9.56
N VAL A 247 -4.54 14.38 9.42
CA VAL A 247 -4.32 13.02 8.91
C VAL A 247 -5.45 12.70 7.94
N HIS A 248 -5.16 12.00 6.85
CA HIS A 248 -6.23 11.32 6.14
C HIS A 248 -6.52 9.99 6.84
N VAL A 249 -7.79 9.63 6.91
CA VAL A 249 -8.25 8.31 7.34
C VAL A 249 -8.94 7.64 6.16
N THR A 250 -8.50 6.43 5.83
CA THR A 250 -9.15 5.59 4.82
C THR A 250 -10.48 5.11 5.40
N LEU A 251 -11.58 5.38 4.69
CA LEU A 251 -12.94 4.91 5.03
C LEU A 251 -13.28 3.63 4.29
N SER A 252 -12.86 3.51 3.03
CA SER A 252 -12.98 2.29 2.25
C SER A 252 -11.89 2.17 1.20
N MET A 253 -11.57 0.94 0.81
CA MET A 253 -10.65 0.59 -0.27
C MET A 253 -11.29 -0.48 -1.16
N SER A 254 -11.23 -0.32 -2.48
CA SER A 254 -11.67 -1.32 -3.45
C SER A 254 -10.51 -1.64 -4.39
N THR A 255 -10.04 -2.88 -4.37
CA THR A 255 -8.85 -3.32 -5.10
C THR A 255 -9.19 -4.38 -6.14
N GLU A 256 -8.64 -4.23 -7.33
CA GLU A 256 -8.67 -5.24 -8.39
C GLU A 256 -7.25 -5.68 -8.73
N ILE A 257 -6.99 -6.99 -8.68
CA ILE A 257 -5.70 -7.57 -9.09
C ILE A 257 -5.82 -7.99 -10.57
N LYS A 258 -4.89 -7.49 -11.39
CA LYS A 258 -4.82 -7.65 -12.85
C LYS A 258 -3.73 -8.62 -13.30
N LYS A 259 -2.70 -8.82 -12.47
CA LYS A 259 -1.59 -9.76 -12.71
C LYS A 259 -1.18 -10.40 -11.40
N LYS A 260 -0.95 -11.71 -11.42
CA LYS A 260 -0.37 -12.45 -10.29
C LYS A 260 1.13 -12.19 -10.23
N LEU A 261 1.64 -11.98 -9.03
CA LEU A 261 3.09 -12.00 -8.80
C LEU A 261 3.62 -13.44 -8.85
N PRO A 262 4.86 -13.69 -9.30
CA PRO A 262 5.53 -14.98 -9.20
C PRO A 262 5.41 -15.60 -7.79
N GLN A 263 5.43 -16.94 -7.72
CA GLN A 263 5.21 -17.66 -6.46
C GLN A 263 6.28 -17.33 -5.41
N GLU A 264 7.53 -17.17 -5.84
CA GLU A 264 8.66 -16.73 -5.04
C GLU A 264 8.57 -15.26 -4.60
N GLY A 265 7.68 -14.48 -5.22
CA GLY A 265 7.51 -13.06 -4.98
C GLY A 265 8.56 -12.19 -5.66
N VAL A 266 8.31 -10.88 -5.67
CA VAL A 266 9.17 -9.89 -6.34
C VAL A 266 9.82 -8.96 -5.33
N ARG A 267 11.02 -8.46 -5.65
CA ARG A 267 11.71 -7.49 -4.78
C ARG A 267 11.16 -6.07 -4.98
N TRP A 268 10.87 -5.71 -6.23
CA TRP A 268 10.55 -4.36 -6.63
C TRP A 268 9.13 -4.27 -7.16
N LEU A 269 8.42 -3.23 -6.73
CA LEU A 269 7.15 -2.81 -7.31
C LEU A 269 7.15 -1.29 -7.43
N TYR A 270 6.39 -0.79 -8.38
CA TYR A 270 6.20 0.64 -8.62
C TYR A 270 4.78 1.06 -8.26
N LEU A 271 4.66 2.11 -7.47
CA LEU A 271 3.39 2.74 -7.10
C LEU A 271 3.23 4.04 -7.86
N TRP A 272 2.04 4.24 -8.41
CA TRP A 272 1.56 5.53 -8.88
C TRP A 272 0.31 5.92 -8.11
N THR A 273 0.38 7.02 -7.37
CA THR A 273 -0.70 7.51 -6.50
C THR A 273 -1.19 8.85 -7.01
N GLU A 274 -2.51 9.02 -7.10
CA GLU A 274 -3.14 10.29 -7.48
C GLU A 274 -4.39 10.56 -6.63
N THR A 275 -4.76 11.84 -6.52
CA THR A 275 -6.04 12.28 -5.98
C THR A 275 -6.66 13.27 -6.97
N LYS A 276 -7.95 13.11 -7.26
CA LYS A 276 -8.65 13.92 -8.26
C LYS A 276 -9.23 15.18 -7.62
N SER A 277 -9.74 15.08 -6.39
CA SER A 277 -10.36 16.20 -5.69
C SER A 277 -10.36 16.04 -4.17
N ILE A 278 -10.18 17.17 -3.48
CA ILE A 278 -10.35 17.28 -2.04
C ILE A 278 -11.36 18.38 -1.76
N ILE A 279 -12.55 18.03 -1.26
CA ILE A 279 -13.64 18.98 -0.99
C ILE A 279 -14.17 18.76 0.41
N ASN A 280 -14.04 19.76 1.28
CA ASN A 280 -14.42 19.68 2.70
C ASN A 280 -13.77 18.48 3.41
N GLY A 281 -12.50 18.22 3.09
CA GLY A 281 -11.71 17.10 3.60
C GLY A 281 -12.09 15.73 3.02
N ARG A 282 -13.17 15.61 2.23
CA ARG A 282 -13.45 14.37 1.48
C ARG A 282 -12.43 14.26 0.36
N MET A 283 -11.75 13.13 0.30
CA MET A 283 -10.61 12.92 -0.59
C MET A 283 -10.79 11.56 -1.28
N ASP A 284 -10.61 11.54 -2.59
CA ASP A 284 -10.37 10.29 -3.32
C ASP A 284 -8.88 9.97 -3.37
N LEU A 285 -8.54 8.69 -3.46
CA LEU A 285 -7.19 8.23 -3.80
C LEU A 285 -7.32 7.14 -4.85
N GLN A 286 -6.52 7.20 -5.90
CA GLN A 286 -6.27 6.06 -6.77
C GLN A 286 -4.80 5.67 -6.64
N VAL A 287 -4.56 4.38 -6.44
CA VAL A 287 -3.21 3.81 -6.45
C VAL A 287 -3.15 2.74 -7.52
N LEU A 288 -2.14 2.81 -8.35
CA LEU A 288 -1.82 1.82 -9.37
C LEU A 288 -0.51 1.15 -8.98
N LEU A 289 -0.48 -0.16 -9.11
CA LEU A 289 0.68 -0.99 -8.80
C LEU A 289 1.20 -1.62 -10.09
N PHE A 290 2.51 -1.52 -10.30
CA PHE A 290 3.20 -2.08 -11.44
C PHE A 290 4.39 -2.93 -10.98
N ASP A 291 4.81 -3.87 -11.83
CA ASP A 291 6.06 -4.60 -11.63
C ASP A 291 7.27 -3.90 -12.25
N GLU A 292 8.44 -4.55 -12.21
CA GLU A 292 9.70 -4.02 -12.75
C GLU A 292 9.69 -3.80 -14.27
N THR A 293 8.80 -4.48 -14.99
CA THR A 293 8.59 -4.32 -16.44
C THR A 293 7.54 -3.25 -16.76
N MET A 294 7.00 -2.58 -15.75
CA MET A 294 5.91 -1.61 -15.85
C MET A 294 4.58 -2.21 -16.33
N ASP A 295 4.37 -3.52 -16.14
CA ASP A 295 3.07 -4.13 -16.34
C ASP A 295 2.14 -3.84 -15.16
N LEU A 296 0.86 -3.57 -15.44
CA LEU A 296 -0.13 -3.28 -14.40
C LEU A 296 -0.47 -4.53 -13.58
N VAL A 297 -0.17 -4.49 -12.28
CA VAL A 297 -0.42 -5.56 -11.31
C VAL A 297 -1.76 -5.40 -10.62
N ALA A 298 -2.07 -4.20 -10.13
CA ALA A 298 -3.31 -3.94 -9.41
C ALA A 298 -3.75 -2.47 -9.53
N VAL A 299 -5.06 -2.26 -9.35
CA VAL A 299 -5.69 -0.94 -9.28
C VAL A 299 -6.47 -0.88 -7.98
N THR A 300 -6.34 0.21 -7.23
CA THR A 300 -7.17 0.46 -6.06
C THR A 300 -7.81 1.85 -6.12
N SER A 301 -8.97 1.98 -5.51
CA SER A 301 -9.62 3.27 -5.23
C SER A 301 -9.94 3.36 -3.75
N HIS A 302 -9.55 4.45 -3.10
CA HIS A 302 -9.87 4.72 -1.71
C HIS A 302 -10.88 5.87 -1.62
N VAL A 303 -11.75 5.77 -0.62
CA VAL A 303 -12.50 6.90 -0.10
C VAL A 303 -11.86 7.27 1.22
N ALA A 304 -11.43 8.52 1.37
CA ALA A 304 -10.74 9.01 2.56
C ALA A 304 -11.34 10.32 3.06
N GLN A 305 -11.09 10.60 4.35
CA GLN A 305 -11.44 11.86 4.99
C GLN A 305 -10.20 12.45 5.66
N ILE A 306 -9.91 13.71 5.37
CA ILE A 306 -8.92 14.51 6.10
C ILE A 306 -9.58 15.03 7.38
N ILE A 307 -8.96 14.74 8.51
CA ILE A 307 -9.39 15.17 9.84
C ILE A 307 -8.21 15.80 10.60
N PRO A 308 -8.48 16.67 11.60
CA PRO A 308 -7.45 17.09 12.54
C PRO A 308 -6.83 15.88 13.23
N ALA A 309 -5.50 15.86 13.35
CA ALA A 309 -4.74 14.75 13.87
C ALA A 309 -5.20 14.31 15.28
N GLY A 310 -5.55 15.29 16.13
CA GLY A 310 -6.07 15.06 17.48
C GLY A 310 -7.40 14.29 17.54
N GLN A 311 -8.15 14.18 16.44
CA GLN A 311 -9.42 13.44 16.39
C GLN A 311 -9.23 11.94 16.06
N LYS A 312 -8.09 11.54 15.50
CA LYS A 312 -7.83 10.14 15.08
C LYS A 312 -7.97 9.12 16.22
N ASN A 313 -7.59 9.52 17.44
CA ASN A 313 -7.54 8.65 18.61
C ASN A 313 -8.57 9.02 19.70
N GLN A 314 -9.50 9.94 19.45
CA GLN A 314 -10.48 10.31 20.45
C GLN A 314 -11.52 9.18 20.63
N ARG A 315 -11.43 8.47 21.76
CA ARG A 315 -12.65 7.94 22.39
C ARG A 315 -13.53 9.16 22.67
N SER A 316 -14.79 9.15 22.23
CA SER A 316 -15.76 10.17 22.62
C SER A 316 -15.68 10.30 24.14
N LYS A 317 -15.14 11.41 24.65
CA LYS A 317 -15.45 11.79 26.03
C LYS A 317 -16.94 12.05 26.00
N LYS A 318 -17.74 11.12 26.52
CA LYS A 318 -19.12 11.45 26.89
C LYS A 318 -18.96 12.61 27.87
N GLY A 319 -19.25 13.82 27.41
CA GLY A 319 -19.52 14.92 28.33
C GLY A 319 -20.63 14.47 29.28
N PRO A 320 -20.66 14.97 30.51
CA PRO A 320 -21.77 14.67 31.41
C PRO A 320 -23.05 15.08 30.69
N SER A 321 -23.97 14.13 30.54
CA SER A 321 -25.34 14.44 30.15
C SER A 321 -25.88 15.45 31.16
N LEU A 322 -26.11 16.66 30.69
CA LEU A 322 -27.07 17.58 31.31
C LEU A 322 -28.48 17.05 31.03
#